data_AF-A0A1E7FAF2-F1
#
_entry.id   AF-A0A1E7FAF2-F1
#
_cell.length_a   1.000
_cell.length_b   1.000
_cell.length_c   1.000
_cell.angle_alpha   90.00
_cell.angle_beta   90.00
_cell.angle_gamma   90.00
#
_symmetry.space_group_name_H-M   'P 1'
#
loop_
_entity.id
_entity.type
_entity.pdbx_description
1 polymer ?
#
loop_
_entity_poly.entity_id
_entity_poly.type
_entity_poly.pdbx_seq_one_letter_code
_entity_poly.pdbx_strand_id
1 'polypeptide(L)'
;MKFVAVVSTLLIASASAFAPASTSERATTTSLNMDRRSAMGAIAAAGVVATTMPGAAVADGAISKATIQRSKFKFGSRIAALKGAVAKGDFAAVAAEKNAFVLYNSGAYPGAKNKEAKKQAIIATNAIFGAIRAKDAKALQTAYAGYIKATNMSDYEAISAEEGQGYSSDWDYRVKTNQAVLWVR
;
A
#
# COMPACT_ATOMS: atom_id res chain seq x y z
N MET A 1 56.76 21.75 -20.63
CA MET A 1 55.46 21.37 -21.25
C MET A 1 55.12 19.91 -20.90
N LYS A 2 55.04 19.57 -19.60
CA LYS A 2 53.84 19.05 -18.92
C LYS A 2 52.54 19.09 -19.73
N PHE A 3 52.17 18.03 -20.46
CA PHE A 3 50.78 17.73 -20.91
C PHE A 3 50.65 16.36 -21.65
N VAL A 4 51.38 15.31 -21.24
CA VAL A 4 51.34 13.99 -21.94
C VAL A 4 51.22 12.81 -20.97
N ALA A 5 50.56 12.97 -19.82
CA ALA A 5 50.43 11.91 -18.81
C ALA A 5 49.02 11.73 -18.24
N VAL A 6 47.97 12.06 -19.02
CA VAL A 6 46.56 11.93 -18.58
C VAL A 6 45.69 11.12 -19.54
N VAL A 7 46.23 10.59 -20.65
CA VAL A 7 45.42 9.89 -21.68
C VAL A 7 45.50 8.36 -21.60
N SER A 8 46.35 7.79 -20.74
CA SER A 8 46.53 6.32 -20.65
C SER A 8 45.79 5.62 -19.49
N THR A 9 44.87 6.29 -18.80
CA THR A 9 44.07 5.69 -17.70
C THR A 9 42.58 5.53 -18.01
N LEU A 10 42.16 5.75 -19.26
CA LEU A 10 40.75 5.70 -19.68
C LEU A 10 40.41 4.53 -20.63
N LEU A 11 41.24 3.47 -20.63
CA LEU A 11 41.09 2.33 -21.54
C LEU A 11 41.23 0.95 -20.86
N ILE A 12 40.99 0.86 -19.54
CA ILE A 12 40.91 -0.41 -18.78
C ILE A 12 39.68 -0.40 -17.86
N ALA A 13 38.52 -0.02 -18.37
CA ALA A 13 37.24 -0.04 -17.62
C ALA A 13 36.08 -0.69 -18.40
N SER A 14 36.38 -1.48 -19.44
CA SER A 14 35.39 -2.06 -20.34
C SER A 14 35.57 -3.57 -20.54
N ALA A 15 35.86 -4.31 -19.46
CA ALA A 15 36.03 -5.79 -19.53
C ALA A 15 35.58 -6.60 -18.29
N SER A 16 34.67 -6.10 -17.45
CA SER A 16 34.13 -6.90 -16.31
C SER A 16 32.60 -6.93 -16.22
N ALA A 17 31.89 -6.59 -17.29
CA ALA A 17 30.42 -6.65 -17.35
C ALA A 17 29.85 -8.02 -17.82
N PHE A 18 30.71 -8.99 -18.14
CA PHE A 18 30.30 -10.35 -18.51
C PHE A 18 31.27 -11.40 -17.94
N ALA A 19 31.09 -11.73 -16.66
CA ALA A 19 31.57 -12.98 -16.10
C ALA A 19 30.35 -13.74 -15.52
N PRO A 20 30.15 -15.03 -15.84
CA PRO A 20 29.05 -15.80 -15.29
C PRO A 20 29.30 -15.99 -13.79
N ALA A 21 28.46 -15.38 -12.97
CA ALA A 21 28.48 -15.62 -11.54
C ALA A 21 28.09 -17.08 -11.28
N SER A 22 29.08 -17.81 -10.76
CA SER A 22 28.98 -19.16 -10.24
C SER A 22 27.75 -19.32 -9.35
N THR A 23 26.99 -20.40 -9.59
CA THR A 23 26.00 -20.94 -8.67
C THR A 23 26.58 -21.02 -7.25
N SER A 24 25.93 -20.37 -6.29
CA SER A 24 26.12 -20.66 -4.87
C SER A 24 24.77 -20.78 -4.17
N GLU A 25 24.72 -21.80 -3.33
CA GLU A 25 23.54 -22.55 -2.95
C GLU A 25 22.59 -21.81 -1.99
N ARG A 26 21.34 -22.23 -2.07
CA ARG A 26 20.33 -22.04 -1.03
C ARG A 26 20.79 -22.76 0.25
N ALA A 27 21.24 -22.01 1.25
CA ALA A 27 21.28 -22.48 2.64
C ALA A 27 20.20 -21.76 3.45
N THR A 28 19.11 -22.49 3.73
CA THR A 28 18.15 -22.17 4.77
C THR A 28 18.60 -22.87 6.04
N THR A 29 19.06 -22.14 7.08
CA THR A 29 18.87 -22.46 8.51
C THR A 29 19.36 -21.32 9.41
N THR A 30 18.61 -21.12 10.48
CA THR A 30 18.54 -20.01 11.42
C THR A 30 19.59 -20.06 12.56
N SER A 31 19.79 -18.91 13.23
CA SER A 31 20.49 -18.66 14.51
C SER A 31 22.02 -18.54 14.42
N LEU A 32 22.64 -17.40 14.81
CA LEU A 32 22.91 -17.03 16.21
C LEU A 32 23.01 -15.49 16.41
N ASN A 33 22.12 -14.97 17.27
CA ASN A 33 22.43 -14.02 18.35
C ASN A 33 23.25 -12.74 18.03
N MET A 34 22.77 -11.88 17.13
CA MET A 34 23.18 -10.46 17.14
C MET A 34 22.12 -9.61 17.83
N ASP A 35 22.52 -8.97 18.92
CA ASP A 35 21.70 -7.98 19.61
C ASP A 35 21.39 -6.83 18.63
N ARG A 36 20.10 -6.61 18.32
CA ARG A 36 19.66 -5.56 17.38
C ARG A 36 20.19 -4.17 17.77
N ARG A 37 20.56 -3.99 19.04
CA ARG A 37 21.16 -2.75 19.56
C ARG A 37 22.62 -2.57 19.14
N SER A 38 23.41 -3.64 18.99
CA SER A 38 24.78 -3.53 18.48
C SER A 38 24.81 -3.29 16.96
N ALA A 39 23.86 -3.85 16.23
CA ALA A 39 23.68 -3.60 14.80
C ALA A 39 23.30 -2.13 14.51
N MET A 40 22.46 -1.51 15.37
CA MET A 40 22.17 -0.07 15.26
C MET A 40 23.36 0.82 15.69
N GLY A 41 24.18 0.37 16.64
CA GLY A 41 25.40 1.10 17.05
C GLY A 41 26.48 1.12 15.98
N ALA A 42 26.63 0.02 15.23
CA ALA A 42 27.57 -0.07 14.11
C ALA A 42 27.18 0.85 12.92
N ILE A 43 25.89 1.09 12.71
CA ILE A 43 25.40 2.04 11.68
C ILE A 43 25.63 3.49 12.12
N ALA A 44 25.66 3.78 13.42
CA ALA A 44 25.92 5.13 13.93
C ALA A 44 27.42 5.49 13.95
N ALA A 45 28.32 4.50 14.04
CA ALA A 45 29.77 4.71 14.09
C ALA A 45 30.44 4.79 12.70
N ALA A 46 29.77 4.33 11.63
CA ALA A 46 30.24 4.45 10.26
C ALA A 46 29.71 5.75 9.61
N GLY A 47 30.12 6.88 10.16
CA GLY A 47 30.09 8.14 9.41
C GLY A 47 30.92 7.99 8.14
N VAL A 48 30.38 8.47 7.01
CA VAL A 48 30.96 8.44 5.65
C VAL A 48 30.67 7.17 4.84
N VAL A 49 29.49 7.12 4.20
CA VAL A 49 29.35 7.08 2.72
C VAL A 49 28.06 7.79 2.35
N ALA A 50 28.14 9.12 2.24
CA ALA A 50 27.13 9.95 1.62
C ALA A 50 27.34 9.96 0.09
N THR A 51 26.91 8.92 -0.64
CA THR A 51 26.88 8.98 -2.13
C THR A 51 25.81 8.10 -2.81
N THR A 52 24.86 7.49 -2.10
CA THR A 52 23.78 6.75 -2.79
C THR A 52 22.40 6.87 -2.12
N MET A 53 22.06 8.02 -1.52
CA MET A 53 20.63 8.31 -1.36
C MET A 53 20.03 8.32 -2.77
N PRO A 54 19.15 7.39 -3.14
CA PRO A 54 18.33 7.58 -4.32
C PRO A 54 17.62 8.88 -4.03
N GLY A 55 17.86 9.88 -4.89
CA GLY A 55 17.28 11.20 -4.75
C GLY A 55 15.82 11.04 -4.39
N ALA A 56 15.33 11.89 -3.50
CA ALA A 56 13.92 12.02 -3.22
C ALA A 56 13.21 12.23 -4.57
N ALA A 57 12.83 11.13 -5.20
CA ALA A 57 12.01 11.11 -6.38
C ALA A 57 10.76 11.85 -5.94
N VAL A 58 10.39 12.87 -6.70
CA VAL A 58 9.22 13.70 -6.47
C VAL A 58 8.01 12.78 -6.33
N ALA A 59 7.68 12.39 -5.09
CA ALA A 59 6.70 11.37 -4.77
C ALA A 59 5.26 11.86 -4.99
N ASP A 60 5.09 13.12 -5.38
CA ASP A 60 3.79 13.73 -5.68
C ASP A 60 3.27 13.34 -7.07
N GLY A 61 4.11 12.79 -7.96
CA GLY A 61 3.65 12.24 -9.25
C GLY A 61 2.87 10.92 -9.13
N ALA A 62 3.08 10.17 -8.04
CA ALA A 62 2.38 8.89 -7.77
C ALA A 62 0.99 9.09 -7.13
N ILE A 63 0.75 10.27 -6.54
CA ILE A 63 -0.49 10.62 -5.86
C ILE A 63 -1.30 11.52 -6.77
N SER A 64 -2.36 10.97 -7.36
CA SER A 64 -3.29 11.74 -8.18
C SER A 64 -4.71 11.51 -7.68
N LYS A 65 -5.63 12.39 -8.07
CA LYS A 65 -7.06 12.19 -7.78
C LYS A 65 -7.53 10.81 -8.29
N ALA A 66 -7.02 10.36 -9.44
CA ALA A 66 -7.34 9.05 -10.00
C ALA A 66 -6.83 7.89 -9.13
N THR A 67 -5.59 7.94 -8.61
CA THR A 67 -5.06 6.87 -7.75
C THR A 67 -5.76 6.81 -6.39
N ILE A 68 -6.19 7.96 -5.87
CA ILE A 68 -7.04 8.06 -4.67
C ILE A 68 -8.40 7.42 -4.92
N GLN A 69 -9.09 7.79 -6.01
CA GLN A 69 -10.41 7.26 -6.33
C GLN A 69 -10.37 5.75 -6.60
N ARG A 70 -9.34 5.27 -7.31
CA ARG A 70 -9.11 3.84 -7.53
C ARG A 70 -8.94 3.09 -6.21
N SER A 71 -8.16 3.63 -5.28
CA SER A 71 -7.95 3.03 -3.97
C SER A 71 -9.23 3.03 -3.13
N LYS A 72 -9.95 4.15 -3.12
CA LYS A 72 -11.24 4.27 -2.44
C LYS A 72 -12.23 3.23 -2.97
N PHE A 73 -12.38 3.11 -4.28
CA PHE A 73 -13.29 2.14 -4.87
C PHE A 73 -12.86 0.69 -4.61
N LYS A 74 -11.62 0.32 -4.95
CA LYS A 74 -11.16 -1.08 -4.90
C LYS A 74 -11.15 -1.66 -3.49
N PHE A 75 -10.77 -0.86 -2.48
CA PHE A 75 -10.72 -1.31 -1.10
C PHE A 75 -12.00 -0.96 -0.34
N GLY A 76 -12.65 0.16 -0.66
CA GLY A 76 -13.92 0.55 -0.07
C GLY A 76 -15.05 -0.40 -0.44
N SER A 77 -15.16 -0.84 -1.69
CA SER A 77 -16.15 -1.85 -2.11
C SER A 77 -16.01 -3.17 -1.35
N ARG A 78 -14.76 -3.62 -1.12
CA ARG A 78 -14.48 -4.81 -0.29
C ARG A 78 -14.91 -4.61 1.16
N ILE A 79 -14.64 -3.43 1.73
CA ILE A 79 -15.05 -3.11 3.10
C ILE A 79 -16.57 -2.99 3.19
N ALA A 80 -17.25 -2.39 2.22
CA ALA A 80 -18.70 -2.25 2.17
C ALA A 80 -19.40 -3.62 2.05
N ALA A 81 -18.83 -4.55 1.27
CA ALA A 81 -19.34 -5.92 1.16
C ALA A 81 -19.33 -6.70 2.49
N LEU A 82 -18.50 -6.29 3.47
CA LEU A 82 -18.48 -6.89 4.81
C LEU A 82 -19.71 -6.55 5.66
N LYS A 83 -20.57 -5.62 5.25
CA LYS A 83 -21.77 -5.23 6.01
C LYS A 83 -22.62 -6.44 6.43
N GLY A 84 -22.79 -7.41 5.53
CA GLY A 84 -23.50 -8.66 5.81
C GLY A 84 -22.77 -9.57 6.80
N ALA A 85 -21.43 -9.66 6.72
CA ALA A 85 -20.61 -10.43 7.65
C ALA A 85 -20.61 -9.83 9.05
N VAL A 86 -20.52 -8.49 9.15
CA VAL A 86 -20.59 -7.74 10.41
C VAL A 86 -21.96 -7.89 11.07
N ALA A 87 -23.05 -7.86 10.29
CA ALA A 87 -24.40 -8.10 10.80
C ALA A 87 -24.54 -9.52 11.39
N LYS A 88 -23.91 -10.51 10.78
CA LYS A 88 -23.91 -11.91 11.23
C LYS A 88 -22.91 -12.21 12.36
N GLY A 89 -22.03 -11.27 12.70
CA GLY A 89 -20.96 -11.51 13.68
C GLY A 89 -19.84 -12.42 13.15
N ASP A 90 -19.65 -12.50 11.83
CA ASP A 90 -18.57 -13.28 11.23
C ASP A 90 -17.24 -12.52 11.33
N PHE A 91 -16.56 -12.74 12.45
CA PHE A 91 -15.26 -12.14 12.74
C PHE A 91 -14.16 -12.61 11.78
N ALA A 92 -14.26 -13.83 11.25
CA ALA A 92 -13.23 -14.41 10.39
C ALA A 92 -13.22 -13.71 9.02
N ALA A 93 -14.40 -13.45 8.45
CA ALA A 93 -14.53 -12.70 7.20
C ALA A 93 -13.95 -11.28 7.32
N VAL A 94 -14.25 -10.57 8.41
CA VAL A 94 -13.70 -9.21 8.63
C VAL A 94 -12.19 -9.27 8.89
N ALA A 95 -11.70 -10.30 9.57
CA ALA A 95 -10.28 -10.48 9.82
C ALA A 95 -9.47 -10.79 8.55
N ALA A 96 -10.03 -11.60 7.64
CA ALA A 96 -9.42 -11.90 6.35
C ALA A 96 -9.22 -10.64 5.49
N GLU A 97 -10.11 -9.67 5.62
CA GLU A 97 -10.09 -8.40 4.90
C GLU A 97 -9.24 -7.30 5.59
N LYS A 98 -8.39 -7.65 6.57
CA LYS A 98 -7.48 -6.69 7.23
C LYS A 98 -6.66 -5.84 6.26
N ASN A 99 -6.18 -6.45 5.18
CA ASN A 99 -5.40 -5.73 4.17
C ASN A 99 -6.23 -4.67 3.44
N ALA A 100 -7.54 -4.86 3.27
CA ALA A 100 -8.40 -3.86 2.63
C ALA A 100 -8.49 -2.58 3.49
N PHE A 101 -8.66 -2.69 4.81
CA PHE A 101 -8.66 -1.53 5.71
C PHE A 101 -7.33 -0.76 5.68
N VAL A 102 -6.20 -1.49 5.73
CA VAL A 102 -4.87 -0.87 5.67
C VAL A 102 -4.66 -0.14 4.35
N LEU A 103 -4.97 -0.78 3.23
CA LEU A 103 -4.78 -0.22 1.90
C LEU A 103 -5.75 0.93 1.61
N TYR A 104 -6.99 0.86 2.10
CA TYR A 104 -7.92 1.98 2.05
C TYR A 104 -7.36 3.19 2.81
N ASN A 105 -6.92 3.00 4.06
CA ASN A 105 -6.39 4.09 4.88
C ASN A 105 -5.14 4.74 4.25
N SER A 106 -4.27 3.96 3.59
CA SER A 106 -3.11 4.50 2.87
C SER A 106 -3.46 5.17 1.55
N GLY A 107 -4.38 4.59 0.78
CA GLY A 107 -4.68 5.04 -0.59
C GLY A 107 -5.75 6.14 -0.66
N ALA A 108 -6.69 6.16 0.27
CA ALA A 108 -7.72 7.20 0.37
C ALA A 108 -7.18 8.51 0.96
N TYR A 109 -6.17 8.42 1.82
CA TYR A 109 -5.56 9.54 2.55
C TYR A 109 -4.03 9.58 2.36
N PRO A 110 -3.55 9.76 1.12
CA PRO A 110 -2.11 9.83 0.87
C PRO A 110 -1.52 11.18 1.31
N GLY A 111 -0.22 11.19 1.58
CA GLY A 111 0.56 12.39 1.85
C GLY A 111 0.38 12.99 3.25
N ALA A 112 1.18 14.02 3.55
CA ALA A 112 1.22 14.67 4.85
C ALA A 112 -0.04 15.51 5.17
N LYS A 113 -0.68 16.08 4.15
CA LYS A 113 -1.88 16.93 4.30
C LYS A 113 -3.09 16.16 4.85
N ASN A 114 -3.16 14.86 4.60
CA ASN A 114 -4.25 14.00 5.06
C ASN A 114 -3.86 13.16 6.29
N LYS A 115 -2.75 13.49 6.97
CA LYS A 115 -2.21 12.69 8.08
C LYS A 115 -3.21 12.53 9.22
N GLU A 116 -3.97 13.58 9.53
CA GLU A 116 -4.98 13.50 10.60
C GLU A 116 -6.16 12.62 10.21
N ALA A 117 -6.71 12.78 9.00
CA ALA A 117 -7.77 11.90 8.49
C ALA A 117 -7.31 10.43 8.44
N LYS A 118 -6.08 10.17 8.01
CA LYS A 118 -5.46 8.85 8.03
C LYS A 118 -5.35 8.29 9.46
N LYS A 119 -4.96 9.12 10.43
CA LYS A 119 -4.86 8.74 11.84
C LYS A 119 -6.23 8.37 12.40
N GLN A 120 -7.27 9.16 12.14
CA GLN A 120 -8.64 8.85 12.54
C GLN A 120 -9.14 7.54 11.93
N ALA A 121 -8.86 7.31 10.64
CA ALA A 121 -9.19 6.05 9.98
C ALA A 121 -8.47 4.85 10.60
N ILE A 122 -7.19 4.99 10.98
CA ILE A 122 -6.42 3.96 11.68
C ILE A 122 -6.99 3.68 13.08
N ILE A 123 -7.36 4.71 13.84
CA ILE A 123 -7.98 4.55 15.16
C ILE A 123 -9.29 3.77 15.03
N ALA A 124 -10.13 4.14 14.08
CA ALA A 124 -11.39 3.43 13.82
C ALA A 124 -11.16 1.98 13.33
N THR A 125 -10.16 1.74 12.48
CA THR A 125 -9.76 0.37 12.10
C THR A 125 -9.31 -0.43 13.33
N ASN A 126 -8.52 0.16 14.22
CA ASN A 126 -8.07 -0.52 15.44
C ASN A 126 -9.25 -0.86 16.37
N ALA A 127 -10.28 -0.02 16.45
CA ALA A 127 -11.49 -0.32 17.20
C ALA A 127 -12.23 -1.55 16.64
N ILE A 128 -12.33 -1.69 15.31
CA ILE A 128 -12.89 -2.88 14.65
C ILE A 128 -12.10 -4.14 15.05
N PHE A 129 -10.77 -4.10 14.90
CA PHE A 129 -9.92 -5.25 15.26
C PHE A 129 -9.82 -5.50 16.77
N GLY A 130 -10.08 -4.49 17.60
CA GLY A 130 -10.28 -4.62 19.04
C GLY A 130 -11.54 -5.42 19.35
N ALA A 131 -12.66 -5.07 18.73
CA ALA A 131 -13.93 -5.80 18.87
C ALA A 131 -13.84 -7.25 18.37
N ILE A 132 -13.13 -7.49 17.26
CA ILE A 132 -12.85 -8.86 16.76
C ILE A 132 -12.09 -9.68 17.81
N ARG A 133 -11.04 -9.11 18.42
CA ARG A 133 -10.27 -9.81 19.47
C ARG A 133 -11.10 -10.07 20.72
N ALA A 134 -11.97 -9.13 21.09
CA ALA A 134 -12.91 -9.28 22.19
C ALA A 134 -14.09 -10.23 21.86
N LYS A 135 -14.23 -10.66 20.59
CA LYS A 135 -15.36 -11.44 20.07
C LYS A 135 -16.72 -10.80 20.37
N ASP A 136 -16.78 -9.48 20.39
CA ASP A 136 -18.00 -8.72 20.66
C ASP A 136 -18.64 -8.24 19.35
N ALA A 137 -19.76 -8.86 18.99
CA ALA A 137 -20.50 -8.56 17.76
C ALA A 137 -21.14 -7.16 17.79
N LYS A 138 -21.60 -6.68 18.95
CA LYS A 138 -22.21 -5.35 19.08
C LYS A 138 -21.15 -4.26 18.97
N ALA A 139 -20.00 -4.47 19.62
CA ALA A 139 -18.85 -3.58 19.48
C ALA A 139 -18.33 -3.57 18.03
N LEU A 140 -18.33 -4.73 17.35
CA LEU A 140 -17.93 -4.83 15.95
C LEU A 140 -18.85 -4.01 15.04
N GLN A 141 -20.17 -4.16 15.18
CA GLN A 141 -21.15 -3.41 14.40
C GLN A 141 -21.02 -1.91 14.63
N THR A 142 -20.85 -1.50 15.89
CA THR A 142 -20.67 -0.09 16.27
C THR A 142 -19.37 0.47 15.70
N ALA A 143 -18.25 -0.25 15.83
CA ALA A 143 -16.96 0.18 15.31
C ALA A 143 -16.94 0.24 13.78
N TYR A 144 -17.58 -0.71 13.11
CA TYR A 144 -17.71 -0.74 11.65
C TYR A 144 -18.56 0.42 11.13
N ALA A 145 -19.72 0.69 11.74
CA ALA A 145 -20.55 1.85 11.40
C ALA A 145 -19.81 3.17 11.67
N GLY A 146 -19.06 3.25 12.78
CA GLY A 146 -18.20 4.37 13.09
C GLY A 146 -17.11 4.61 12.04
N TYR A 147 -16.48 3.54 11.55
CA TYR A 147 -15.47 3.62 10.49
C TYR A 147 -16.03 4.12 9.16
N ILE A 148 -17.19 3.60 8.73
CA ILE A 148 -17.86 4.06 7.49
C ILE A 148 -18.17 5.56 7.59
N LYS A 149 -18.72 6.00 8.73
CA LYS A 149 -19.02 7.43 8.97
C LYS A 149 -17.75 8.28 9.00
N ALA A 150 -16.72 7.86 9.74
CA ALA A 150 -15.46 8.62 9.86
C ALA A 150 -14.74 8.77 8.51
N THR A 151 -14.87 7.78 7.63
CA THR A 151 -14.24 7.79 6.31
C THR A 151 -15.11 8.37 5.21
N ASN A 152 -16.37 8.72 5.50
CA ASN A 152 -17.39 9.10 4.52
C ASN A 152 -17.41 8.12 3.33
N MET A 153 -17.42 6.82 3.65
CA MET A 153 -17.35 5.76 2.64
C MET A 153 -18.68 5.64 1.90
N SER A 154 -18.62 5.55 0.58
CA SER A 154 -19.78 5.24 -0.27
C SER A 154 -20.20 3.78 -0.11
N ASP A 155 -21.46 3.51 -0.41
CA ASP A 155 -22.07 2.18 -0.50
C ASP A 155 -21.61 1.37 -1.72
N TYR A 156 -21.06 2.03 -2.75
CA TYR A 156 -20.59 1.43 -4.00
C TYR A 156 -21.64 0.54 -4.66
N GLU A 157 -22.91 0.98 -4.62
CA GLU A 157 -24.04 0.25 -5.20
C GLU A 157 -23.89 0.10 -6.72
N ALA A 158 -24.63 -0.88 -7.28
CA ALA A 158 -24.64 -1.09 -8.72
C ALA A 158 -25.25 0.14 -9.41
N ILE A 159 -24.62 0.56 -10.50
CA ILE A 159 -25.10 1.67 -11.33
C ILE A 159 -25.97 1.07 -12.43
N SER A 160 -27.03 1.77 -12.87
CA SER A 160 -27.79 1.40 -14.07
C SER A 160 -27.32 2.18 -15.31
N ALA A 161 -27.65 1.70 -16.52
CA ALA A 161 -27.31 2.39 -17.78
C ALA A 161 -27.93 3.79 -17.91
N GLU A 162 -29.01 4.04 -17.16
CA GLU A 162 -29.72 5.32 -17.12
C GLU A 162 -29.07 6.30 -16.14
N GLU A 163 -28.46 5.79 -15.06
CA GLU A 163 -27.79 6.58 -14.02
C GLU A 163 -26.39 7.04 -14.45
N GLY A 164 -25.73 6.30 -15.35
CA GLY A 164 -24.48 6.75 -15.95
C GLY A 164 -23.61 5.64 -16.55
N GLN A 165 -22.35 6.00 -16.80
CA GLN A 165 -21.31 5.10 -17.31
C GLN A 165 -20.23 4.93 -16.24
N GLY A 166 -19.94 3.68 -15.88
CA GLY A 166 -18.94 3.36 -14.87
C GLY A 166 -17.53 3.16 -15.43
N TYR A 167 -17.40 2.81 -16.71
CA TYR A 167 -16.12 2.65 -17.38
C TYR A 167 -16.21 2.99 -18.87
N SER A 168 -15.07 3.29 -19.49
CA SER A 168 -14.96 3.53 -20.94
C SER A 168 -13.81 2.75 -21.61
N SER A 169 -12.86 2.22 -20.84
CA SER A 169 -11.73 1.43 -21.33
C SER A 169 -11.58 0.15 -20.52
N ASP A 170 -11.03 -0.89 -21.15
CA ASP A 170 -10.78 -2.19 -20.51
C ASP A 170 -9.75 -2.13 -19.37
N TRP A 171 -8.99 -1.04 -19.28
CA TRP A 171 -8.01 -0.78 -18.22
C TRP A 171 -8.62 -0.18 -16.95
N ASP A 172 -9.89 0.24 -16.99
CA ASP A 172 -10.56 0.81 -15.83
C ASP A 172 -10.71 -0.24 -14.71
N TYR A 173 -10.61 0.21 -13.47
CA TYR A 173 -10.74 -0.65 -12.30
C TYR A 173 -12.19 -1.06 -12.02
N ARG A 174 -13.18 -0.54 -12.75
CA ARG A 174 -14.61 -0.87 -12.63
C ARG A 174 -15.14 -1.84 -13.68
N VAL A 175 -14.35 -2.21 -14.70
CA VAL A 175 -14.79 -3.03 -15.86
C VAL A 175 -15.39 -4.39 -15.46
N LYS A 176 -14.97 -4.96 -14.33
CA LYS A 176 -15.43 -6.28 -13.83
C LYS A 176 -16.10 -6.18 -12.46
N THR A 177 -16.78 -5.06 -12.19
CA THR A 177 -17.49 -4.85 -10.92
C THR A 177 -18.96 -4.62 -11.15
N ASN A 178 -19.74 -4.53 -10.07
CA ASN A 178 -21.15 -4.16 -10.11
C ASN A 178 -21.42 -2.76 -10.65
N GLN A 179 -20.39 -1.93 -10.82
CA GLN A 179 -20.46 -0.63 -11.47
C GLN A 179 -19.96 -0.67 -12.93
N ALA A 180 -19.77 -1.86 -13.49
CA ALA A 180 -19.39 -2.05 -14.89
C ALA A 180 -20.59 -1.77 -15.80
N VAL A 181 -20.85 -0.49 -16.06
CA VAL A 181 -21.90 -0.06 -17.00
C VAL A 181 -21.27 0.77 -18.10
N LEU A 182 -21.54 0.37 -19.34
CA LEU A 182 -21.21 1.11 -20.53
C LEU A 182 -22.48 1.21 -21.38
N TRP A 183 -22.84 2.42 -21.77
CA TRP A 183 -23.94 2.59 -22.71
C TRP A 183 -23.41 2.38 -24.12
N VAL A 184 -23.86 1.28 -24.75
CA VAL A 184 -23.50 0.89 -26.10
C VAL A 184 -24.62 1.37 -27.03
N ARG A 185 -24.27 2.23 -27.99
CA ARG A 185 -25.16 2.73 -29.04
C ARG A 185 -25.37 1.69 -30.12
#